data_AF-A0A2D4SQJ8-F1
#
_entry.id   AF-A0A2D4SQJ8-F1
#
_cell.length_a   1.000
_cell.length_b   1.000
_cell.length_c   1.000
_cell.angle_alpha   90.00
_cell.angle_beta   90.00
_cell.angle_gamma   90.00
#
_symmetry.space_group_name_H-M   'P 1'
#
loop_
_entity.id
_entity.type
_entity.pdbx_description
1 polymer ?
#
loop_
_entity_poly.entity_id
_entity_poly.type
_entity_poly.pdbx_seq_one_letter_code
_entity_poly.pdbx_strand_id
1 'polypeptide(L)'
;MTQNEDRVHDYWTDVDRVKNFAGDFSLSRFLIVMLSLEYTKSDATVVVSHSEQRAAVIFQKGKIVDFYGFGNLISTIVESIPKGSRFGDVVGLAMAQGARHDEVMPMLQKNIALSWLSLSMSRITVLSFEKPKIPMKLGVGVIKLISMGLEDEFLVHSPKRKYRTEQESSVFAHLPDGLVLTKIGLPPAGLRMIRSVSSETILRTLVQSKTDWQIFHLLHLFGLLDIEPTEKSQSTSLTDGATEDEKKCAELQDWLNKSADKEPHDLLDITQANELNSITISKKSRDVSSKVHPDRFVAYGPKVQELAQRCFELVSAAEDKLSNEEYLQELKARLDAESRGEVYVSESAEKKSHLLYEKAKFLFRRNKIQETQDLVEQAYTLNPYYWRLNYLRLQLMHKQNSMPDLDIAEKIMKIEGCKGHERMDILCFAAELYYASEVKENKDKCKEILKTIRTMDPEFQRAKILFRRIKRDEEKPPEEKKEKKGFFSSLFKR
;
A
#
# COMPACT_ATOMS: atom_id res chain seq x y z
N MET A 1 36.98 -19.11 3.88
CA MET A 1 36.12 -20.00 4.69
C MET A 1 37.02 -20.85 5.55
N THR A 2 37.27 -20.38 6.77
CA THR A 2 38.13 -21.05 7.75
C THR A 2 37.28 -21.93 8.65
N GLN A 3 37.79 -23.12 9.01
CA GLN A 3 37.16 -24.19 9.80
C GLN A 3 36.55 -23.78 11.17
N ASN A 4 36.60 -22.50 11.56
CA ASN A 4 35.94 -21.96 12.75
C ASN A 4 34.48 -21.55 12.52
N GLU A 5 34.07 -21.23 11.28
CA GLU A 5 32.69 -20.80 10.97
C GLU A 5 31.70 -21.97 11.02
N ASP A 6 32.12 -23.17 10.59
CA ASP A 6 31.29 -24.39 10.63
C ASP A 6 30.96 -24.85 12.06
N ARG A 7 31.76 -24.46 13.07
CA ARG A 7 31.55 -24.87 14.47
C ARG A 7 30.47 -24.07 15.20
N VAL A 8 30.19 -22.84 14.75
CA VAL A 8 29.12 -22.02 15.33
C VAL A 8 27.78 -22.52 14.78
N HIS A 9 27.70 -22.81 13.49
CA HIS A 9 26.48 -23.27 12.83
C HIS A 9 25.91 -24.58 13.43
N ASP A 10 26.77 -25.53 13.80
CA ASP A 10 26.37 -26.79 14.44
C ASP A 10 26.03 -26.67 15.94
N TYR A 11 26.35 -25.55 16.59
CA TYR A 11 26.09 -25.40 18.02
C TYR A 11 24.65 -24.98 18.33
N TRP A 12 24.01 -24.24 17.42
CA TRP A 12 22.79 -23.47 17.72
C TRP A 12 21.51 -24.01 17.08
N THR A 13 21.61 -24.93 16.12
CA THR A 13 20.46 -25.67 15.54
C THR A 13 20.19 -27.00 16.25
N ASP A 14 21.12 -27.46 17.09
CA ASP A 14 20.98 -28.69 17.86
C ASP A 14 20.23 -28.44 19.18
N VAL A 15 18.93 -28.76 19.16
CA VAL A 15 18.01 -28.61 20.30
C VAL A 15 18.49 -29.42 21.52
N ASP A 16 19.15 -30.56 21.32
CA ASP A 16 19.62 -31.40 22.41
C ASP A 16 20.90 -30.81 23.03
N ARG A 17 21.76 -30.18 22.24
CA ARG A 17 22.91 -29.41 22.75
C ARG A 17 22.48 -28.17 23.53
N VAL A 18 21.44 -27.46 23.04
CA VAL A 18 20.83 -26.33 23.75
C VAL A 18 20.22 -26.78 25.08
N LYS A 19 19.46 -27.88 25.12
CA LYS A 19 18.86 -28.43 26.35
C LYS A 19 19.88 -28.92 27.38
N ASN A 20 21.08 -29.27 26.95
CA ASN A 20 22.17 -29.73 27.82
C ASN A 20 23.13 -28.61 28.26
N PHE A 21 22.83 -27.34 27.92
CA PHE A 21 23.66 -26.21 28.31
C PHE A 21 23.50 -25.84 29.79
N ALA A 22 24.62 -25.81 30.52
CA ALA A 22 24.75 -25.27 31.87
C ALA A 22 25.97 -24.35 31.90
N GLY A 23 25.79 -23.08 32.25
CA GLY A 23 26.87 -22.09 32.27
C GLY A 23 26.43 -20.72 32.78
N ASP A 24 27.38 -19.80 32.86
CA ASP A 24 27.16 -18.42 33.32
C ASP A 24 26.09 -17.72 32.48
N PHE A 25 25.11 -17.13 33.16
CA PHE A 25 24.01 -16.41 32.55
C PHE A 25 24.49 -15.10 31.90
N SER A 26 24.18 -14.92 30.63
CA SER A 26 24.16 -13.62 29.98
C SER A 26 22.80 -13.43 29.30
N LEU A 27 22.32 -12.18 29.25
CA LEU A 27 21.06 -11.82 28.59
C LEU A 27 21.03 -12.35 27.16
N SER A 28 22.11 -12.13 26.42
CA SER A 28 22.29 -12.58 25.03
C SER A 28 22.15 -14.10 24.89
N ARG A 29 22.82 -14.90 25.73
CA ARG A 29 22.77 -16.37 25.66
C ARG A 29 21.39 -16.90 25.98
N PHE A 30 20.76 -16.38 27.02
CA PHE A 30 19.40 -16.77 27.38
C PHE A 30 18.40 -16.41 26.27
N LEU A 31 18.48 -15.21 25.70
CA LEU A 31 17.61 -14.83 24.59
C LEU A 31 17.84 -15.71 23.36
N ILE A 32 19.09 -16.02 23.02
CA ILE A 32 19.41 -16.94 21.92
C ILE A 32 18.75 -18.30 22.16
N VAL A 33 18.82 -18.84 23.38
CA VAL A 33 18.13 -20.08 23.76
C VAL A 33 16.61 -19.95 23.54
N MET A 34 16.00 -18.85 23.99
CA MET A 34 14.56 -18.64 23.89
C MET A 34 14.08 -18.46 22.45
N LEU A 35 14.87 -17.75 21.64
CA LEU A 35 14.64 -17.58 20.19
C LEU A 35 14.80 -18.90 19.45
N SER A 36 15.78 -19.70 19.83
CA SER A 36 15.99 -21.03 19.27
C SER A 36 14.80 -21.94 19.59
N LEU A 37 14.28 -21.90 20.81
CA LEU A 37 13.08 -22.64 21.22
C LEU A 37 11.81 -22.16 20.47
N GLU A 38 11.65 -20.84 20.31
CA GLU A 38 10.55 -20.25 19.53
C GLU A 38 10.62 -20.65 18.05
N TYR A 39 11.79 -20.55 17.44
CA TYR A 39 12.03 -20.88 16.03
C TYR A 39 11.86 -22.37 15.74
N THR A 40 12.46 -23.23 16.57
CA THR A 40 12.37 -24.69 16.42
C THR A 40 11.03 -25.27 16.85
N LYS A 41 10.14 -24.43 17.42
CA LYS A 41 8.86 -24.84 18.02
C LYS A 41 9.05 -25.95 19.07
N SER A 42 10.14 -25.88 19.82
CA SER A 42 10.49 -26.89 20.83
C SER A 42 9.72 -26.69 22.13
N ASP A 43 9.48 -27.79 22.83
CA ASP A 43 8.96 -27.80 24.20
C ASP A 43 10.15 -27.82 25.17
N ALA A 44 10.17 -26.90 26.14
CA ALA A 44 11.23 -26.79 27.13
C ALA A 44 10.77 -25.99 28.35
N THR A 45 11.27 -26.32 29.55
CA THR A 45 11.24 -25.39 30.67
C THR A 45 12.62 -24.80 30.85
N VAL A 46 12.77 -23.49 30.69
CA VAL A 46 14.02 -22.80 30.96
C VAL A 46 13.96 -22.22 32.36
N VAL A 47 14.88 -22.65 33.21
CA VAL A 47 14.99 -22.25 34.61
C VAL A 47 16.17 -21.31 34.77
N VAL A 48 15.91 -20.19 35.43
CA VAL A 48 16.89 -19.18 35.80
C VAL A 48 16.97 -19.17 37.33
N SER A 49 18.15 -19.45 37.88
CA SER A 49 18.36 -19.51 39.33
C SER A 49 19.45 -18.54 39.79
N HIS A 50 19.16 -17.74 40.81
CA HIS A 50 20.09 -16.78 41.44
C HIS A 50 19.96 -16.83 42.97
N SER A 51 21.04 -17.26 43.64
CA SER A 51 21.34 -17.33 45.10
C SER A 51 20.25 -17.86 46.06
N GLU A 52 18.99 -17.45 45.96
CA GLU A 52 17.82 -17.95 46.72
C GLU A 52 16.50 -17.85 45.93
N GLN A 53 16.55 -17.36 44.69
CA GLN A 53 15.40 -17.15 43.83
C GLN A 53 15.50 -18.04 42.61
N ARG A 54 14.39 -18.69 42.30
CA ARG A 54 14.28 -19.57 41.14
C ARG A 54 13.08 -19.14 40.33
N ALA A 55 13.35 -18.74 39.11
CA ALA A 55 12.36 -18.38 38.12
C ALA A 55 12.38 -19.41 36.98
N ALA A 56 11.23 -19.68 36.38
CA ALA A 56 11.18 -20.60 35.26
C ALA A 56 10.14 -20.17 34.23
N VAL A 57 10.40 -20.53 32.99
CA VAL A 57 9.59 -20.18 31.82
C VAL A 57 9.33 -21.46 31.06
N ILE A 58 8.06 -21.75 30.81
CA ILE A 58 7.63 -22.97 30.16
C ILE A 58 7.26 -22.66 28.71
N PHE A 59 7.88 -23.39 27.79
CA PHE A 59 7.65 -23.36 26.36
C PHE A 59 6.87 -24.58 25.91
N GLN A 60 5.89 -24.33 25.05
CA GLN A 60 5.23 -25.37 24.28
C GLN A 60 5.05 -24.90 22.84
N LYS A 61 5.52 -25.69 21.88
CA LYS A 61 5.53 -25.38 20.45
C LYS A 61 6.17 -24.02 20.16
N GLY A 62 7.23 -23.68 20.89
CA GLY A 62 7.94 -22.40 20.77
C GLY A 62 7.20 -21.19 21.33
N LYS A 63 6.09 -21.37 22.04
CA LYS A 63 5.38 -20.26 22.70
C LYS A 63 5.55 -20.35 24.20
N ILE A 64 5.67 -19.19 24.86
CA ILE A 64 5.54 -19.11 26.30
C ILE A 64 4.11 -19.50 26.66
N VAL A 65 3.99 -20.49 27.53
CA VAL A 65 2.71 -21.01 27.99
C VAL A 65 2.52 -20.75 29.48
N ASP A 66 3.58 -20.83 30.29
CA ASP A 66 3.51 -20.54 31.72
C ASP A 66 4.86 -20.05 32.25
N PHE A 67 4.88 -19.48 33.45
CA PHE A 67 6.10 -19.13 34.18
C PHE A 67 5.82 -19.08 35.68
N TYR A 68 6.85 -19.25 36.50
CA TYR A 68 6.73 -19.14 37.96
C TYR A 68 8.01 -18.59 38.60
N GLY A 69 7.91 -18.16 39.87
CA GLY A 69 9.06 -17.67 40.64
C GLY A 69 9.32 -16.16 40.55
N PHE A 70 8.42 -15.41 39.90
CA PHE A 70 8.47 -13.94 39.77
C PHE A 70 7.56 -13.21 40.77
N GLY A 71 7.11 -13.90 41.83
CA GLY A 71 6.06 -13.42 42.74
C GLY A 71 6.34 -12.08 43.45
N ASN A 72 7.61 -11.74 43.68
CA ASN A 72 7.99 -10.47 44.32
C ASN A 72 7.77 -9.23 43.42
N LEU A 73 7.43 -9.41 42.15
CA LEU A 73 7.44 -8.33 41.14
C LEU A 73 6.04 -7.79 40.82
N ILE A 74 4.99 -8.34 41.46
CA ILE A 74 3.58 -7.97 41.23
C ILE A 74 2.92 -7.52 42.56
N SER A 75 3.73 -7.28 43.60
CA SER A 75 3.28 -6.82 44.92
C SER A 75 2.56 -5.46 44.89
N THR A 76 2.55 -4.76 43.75
CA THR A 76 1.80 -3.52 43.53
C THR A 76 0.31 -3.71 43.28
N ILE A 77 -0.15 -4.94 42.99
CA ILE A 77 -1.57 -5.25 42.68
C ILE A 77 -2.15 -6.22 43.70
N VAL A 78 -1.34 -7.18 44.18
CA VAL A 78 -1.76 -8.22 45.12
C VAL A 78 -0.93 -8.10 46.40
N GLU A 79 -1.60 -7.89 47.53
CA GLU A 79 -0.96 -7.58 48.83
C GLU A 79 0.07 -8.63 49.30
N SER A 80 -0.08 -9.89 48.89
CA SER A 80 0.94 -10.92 49.08
C SER A 80 0.83 -12.03 48.03
N ILE A 81 1.93 -12.32 47.34
CA ILE A 81 2.01 -13.44 46.39
C ILE A 81 2.94 -14.49 47.00
N PRO A 82 2.49 -15.74 47.20
CA PRO A 82 3.36 -16.82 47.65
C PRO A 82 4.58 -16.99 46.74
N LYS A 83 5.77 -17.21 47.32
CA LYS A 83 6.98 -17.48 46.54
C LYS A 83 6.76 -18.73 45.68
N GLY A 84 7.03 -18.62 44.38
CA GLY A 84 6.90 -19.73 43.43
C GLY A 84 5.49 -19.91 42.83
N SER A 85 4.55 -19.00 43.07
CA SER A 85 3.24 -19.01 42.39
C SER A 85 3.39 -18.99 40.87
N ARG A 86 2.53 -19.75 40.19
CA ARG A 86 2.45 -19.78 38.72
C ARG A 86 1.69 -18.59 38.19
N PHE A 87 1.88 -18.29 36.91
CA PHE A 87 1.19 -17.20 36.23
C PHE A 87 -0.33 -17.24 36.42
N GLY A 88 -0.94 -18.42 36.21
CA GLY A 88 -2.39 -18.60 36.35
C GLY A 88 -2.89 -18.31 37.76
N ASP A 89 -2.10 -18.66 38.78
CA ASP A 89 -2.45 -18.41 40.18
C ASP A 89 -2.41 -16.91 40.50
N VAL A 90 -1.44 -16.18 39.94
CA VAL A 90 -1.33 -14.73 40.13
C VAL A 90 -2.43 -13.96 39.41
N VAL A 91 -2.77 -14.34 38.17
CA VAL A 91 -3.93 -13.78 37.45
C VAL A 91 -5.22 -14.05 38.24
N GLY A 92 -5.40 -15.29 38.72
CA GLY A 92 -6.55 -15.68 39.52
C GLY A 92 -6.68 -14.87 40.82
N LEU A 93 -5.57 -14.66 41.53
CA LEU A 93 -5.53 -13.84 42.74
C LEU A 93 -5.84 -12.36 42.48
N ALA A 94 -5.26 -11.78 41.43
CA ALA A 94 -5.50 -10.37 41.07
C ALA A 94 -6.98 -10.15 40.66
N MET A 95 -7.54 -11.08 39.89
CA MET A 95 -8.96 -11.04 39.51
C MET A 95 -9.88 -11.25 40.72
N ALA A 96 -9.52 -12.14 41.65
CA ALA A 96 -10.26 -12.34 42.90
C ALA A 96 -10.25 -11.11 43.82
N GLN A 97 -9.23 -10.26 43.70
CA GLN A 97 -9.11 -8.96 44.39
C GLN A 97 -9.73 -7.79 43.62
N GLY A 98 -10.44 -8.06 42.52
CA GLY A 98 -11.24 -7.08 41.78
C GLY A 98 -10.53 -6.40 40.61
N ALA A 99 -9.29 -6.79 40.27
CA ALA A 99 -8.60 -6.27 39.10
C ALA A 99 -9.14 -6.88 37.81
N ARG A 100 -9.29 -6.08 36.74
CA ARG A 100 -9.80 -6.59 35.46
C ARG A 100 -8.71 -7.30 34.68
N HIS A 101 -9.08 -8.33 33.92
CA HIS A 101 -8.13 -9.12 33.14
C HIS A 101 -7.30 -8.28 32.13
N ASP A 102 -7.94 -7.30 31.50
CA ASP A 102 -7.31 -6.33 30.58
C ASP A 102 -6.34 -5.36 31.25
N GLU A 103 -6.44 -5.17 32.56
CA GLU A 103 -5.50 -4.37 33.37
C GLU A 103 -4.34 -5.24 33.90
N VAL A 104 -4.67 -6.46 34.33
CA VAL A 104 -3.73 -7.42 34.91
C VAL A 104 -2.74 -7.95 33.88
N MET A 105 -3.20 -8.31 32.69
CA MET A 105 -2.34 -8.94 31.67
C MET A 105 -1.19 -8.04 31.18
N PRO A 106 -1.41 -6.76 30.83
CA PRO A 106 -0.32 -5.87 30.42
C PRO A 106 0.67 -5.58 31.55
N MET A 107 0.19 -5.36 32.79
CA MET A 107 1.07 -5.14 33.94
C MET A 107 1.93 -6.37 34.24
N LEU A 108 1.36 -7.57 34.15
CA LEU A 108 2.11 -8.82 34.29
C LEU A 108 3.18 -8.94 33.21
N GLN A 109 2.82 -8.74 31.94
CA GLN A 109 3.76 -8.77 30.82
C GLN A 109 4.93 -7.79 31.03
N LYS A 110 4.63 -6.59 31.51
CA LYS A 110 5.62 -5.57 31.86
C LYS A 110 6.55 -6.02 32.99
N ASN A 111 5.99 -6.42 34.12
CA ASN A 111 6.79 -6.83 35.27
C ASN A 111 7.65 -8.06 34.96
N ILE A 112 7.16 -9.01 34.16
CA ILE A 112 7.96 -10.12 33.64
C ILE A 112 9.18 -9.57 32.88
N ALA A 113 8.97 -8.70 31.88
CA ALA A 113 10.07 -8.15 31.09
C ALA A 113 11.14 -7.45 31.96
N LEU A 114 10.72 -6.66 32.96
CA LEU A 114 11.62 -5.96 33.87
C LEU A 114 12.38 -6.88 34.80
N SER A 115 11.71 -7.92 35.28
CA SER A 115 12.34 -8.95 36.12
C SER A 115 13.45 -9.68 35.37
N TRP A 116 13.22 -9.93 34.08
CA TRP A 116 14.17 -10.61 33.22
C TRP A 116 15.38 -9.73 32.95
N LEU A 117 15.15 -8.43 32.73
CA LEU A 117 16.22 -7.46 32.60
C LEU A 117 17.07 -7.39 33.89
N SER A 118 16.42 -7.35 35.05
CA SER A 118 17.09 -7.34 36.37
C SER A 118 17.93 -8.61 36.61
N LEU A 119 17.36 -9.79 36.38
CA LEU A 119 18.07 -11.08 36.48
C LEU A 119 19.25 -11.16 35.51
N SER A 120 19.16 -10.49 34.36
CA SER A 120 20.22 -10.47 33.34
C SER A 120 21.40 -9.57 33.66
N MET A 121 21.21 -8.63 34.59
CA MET A 121 22.28 -7.78 35.09
C MET A 121 22.96 -8.36 36.33
N SER A 122 22.46 -9.45 36.92
CA SER A 122 23.10 -10.09 38.07
C SER A 122 24.15 -11.12 37.63
N ARG A 123 25.35 -11.01 38.19
CA ARG A 123 26.54 -11.80 37.80
C ARG A 123 26.55 -13.25 38.35
N ILE A 124 25.52 -13.67 39.07
CA ILE A 124 25.49 -14.95 39.82
C ILE A 124 24.21 -15.72 39.46
N THR A 125 23.97 -15.89 38.17
CA THR A 125 22.76 -16.55 37.67
C THR A 125 23.16 -17.79 36.85
N VAL A 126 22.49 -18.92 37.12
CA VAL A 126 22.71 -20.21 36.45
C VAL A 126 21.47 -20.55 35.63
N LEU A 127 21.66 -20.98 34.39
CA LEU A 127 20.63 -21.41 33.45
C LEU A 127 20.58 -22.93 33.39
N SER A 128 19.38 -23.52 33.51
CA SER A 128 19.17 -24.97 33.38
C SER A 128 17.85 -25.30 32.70
N PHE A 129 17.74 -26.53 32.16
CA PHE A 129 16.55 -27.01 31.48
C PHE A 129 15.85 -28.11 32.27
N GLU A 130 14.52 -28.03 32.33
CA GLU A 130 13.69 -29.03 32.99
C GLU A 130 12.58 -29.55 32.09
N LYS A 131 12.08 -30.77 32.40
CA LYS A 131 10.93 -31.34 31.69
C LYS A 131 9.66 -30.52 31.98
N PRO A 132 8.86 -30.18 30.96
CA PRO A 132 7.68 -29.33 31.13
C PRO A 132 6.63 -30.00 32.01
N LYS A 133 6.16 -29.28 33.04
CA LYS A 133 4.94 -29.63 33.79
C LYS A 133 3.79 -28.78 33.24
N ILE A 134 2.66 -29.42 32.98
CA ILE A 134 1.48 -28.96 32.22
C ILE A 134 1.18 -27.45 32.42
N PRO A 135 1.04 -26.64 31.33
CA PRO A 135 0.89 -25.18 31.42
C PRO A 135 -0.49 -24.63 30.97
N MET A 136 -0.79 -23.38 31.38
CA MET A 136 -1.85 -22.52 30.82
C MET A 136 -1.35 -21.85 29.51
N LYS A 137 -2.08 -20.99 28.79
CA LYS A 137 -1.62 -20.44 27.48
C LYS A 137 -1.58 -18.91 27.46
N LEU A 138 -0.38 -18.34 27.42
CA LEU A 138 -0.14 -16.91 27.20
C LEU A 138 -0.27 -16.48 25.73
N GLY A 139 -0.07 -17.39 24.77
CA GLY A 139 -0.34 -17.16 23.34
C GLY A 139 0.57 -16.15 22.63
N VAL A 140 1.51 -15.52 23.34
CA VAL A 140 2.40 -14.45 22.87
C VAL A 140 3.86 -14.95 22.77
N GLY A 141 4.58 -14.53 21.74
CA GLY A 141 6.01 -14.84 21.55
C GLY A 141 6.91 -14.06 22.51
N VAL A 142 8.10 -14.57 22.80
CA VAL A 142 8.99 -14.06 23.87
C VAL A 142 9.38 -12.61 23.59
N ILE A 143 9.74 -12.31 22.34
CA ILE A 143 10.18 -10.97 21.94
C ILE A 143 9.06 -9.96 22.09
N LYS A 144 7.83 -10.31 21.71
CA LYS A 144 6.68 -9.40 21.82
C LYS A 144 6.37 -9.08 23.28
N LEU A 145 6.53 -10.05 24.17
CA LEU A 145 6.33 -9.84 25.60
C LEU A 145 7.40 -8.92 26.20
N ILE A 146 8.66 -9.10 25.81
CA ILE A 146 9.76 -8.24 26.24
C ILE A 146 9.61 -6.83 25.65
N SER A 147 9.25 -6.69 24.37
CA SER A 147 9.07 -5.38 23.74
C SER A 147 7.95 -4.57 24.40
N MET A 148 6.82 -5.21 24.73
CA MET A 148 5.69 -4.56 25.39
C MET A 148 6.04 -4.05 26.79
N GLY A 149 6.84 -4.79 27.57
CA GLY A 149 7.23 -4.33 28.90
C GLY A 149 8.23 -3.16 28.91
N LEU A 150 9.01 -3.03 27.85
CA LEU A 150 10.07 -2.03 27.73
C LEU A 150 9.57 -0.75 27.00
N GLU A 151 8.43 -0.76 26.31
CA GLU A 151 7.86 0.46 25.72
C GLU A 151 7.53 1.54 26.78
N ASP A 152 7.09 1.14 27.98
CA ASP A 152 6.67 2.05 29.04
C ASP A 152 7.82 2.58 29.93
N GLU A 153 8.81 1.75 30.31
CA GLU A 153 9.89 2.19 31.20
C GLU A 153 10.94 3.06 30.49
N PHE A 154 11.10 2.89 29.17
CA PHE A 154 12.15 3.56 28.38
C PHE A 154 11.82 5.03 28.06
N LEU A 155 10.70 5.55 28.58
CA LEU A 155 10.40 6.98 28.59
C LEU A 155 11.34 7.77 29.53
N VAL A 156 11.97 7.12 30.51
CA VAL A 156 12.72 7.80 31.61
C VAL A 156 14.24 7.86 31.36
N HIS A 157 14.82 6.91 30.63
CA HIS A 157 16.26 6.88 30.33
C HIS A 157 16.51 6.81 28.83
N SER A 158 16.59 7.98 28.17
CA SER A 158 16.74 8.06 26.71
C SER A 158 18.08 7.46 26.24
N PRO A 159 18.06 6.36 25.46
CA PRO A 159 19.27 5.77 24.84
C PRO A 159 20.02 6.74 23.93
N LYS A 160 19.34 7.81 23.48
CA LYS A 160 19.92 8.88 22.65
C LYS A 160 21.19 9.49 23.23
N ARG A 161 21.41 9.44 24.56
CA ARG A 161 22.59 10.08 25.17
C ARG A 161 23.86 9.23 25.03
N LYS A 162 23.75 7.90 25.04
CA LYS A 162 24.89 6.97 24.94
C LYS A 162 25.44 6.89 23.51
N TYR A 163 24.55 6.91 22.52
CA TYR A 163 24.91 6.74 21.11
C TYR A 163 25.00 8.05 20.31
N ARG A 164 24.83 9.23 20.95
CA ARG A 164 24.89 10.55 20.26
C ARG A 164 26.31 10.97 19.88
N THR A 165 27.29 10.50 20.64
CA THR A 165 28.71 10.85 20.50
C THR A 165 29.41 10.02 19.44
N GLU A 166 28.82 8.90 19.06
CA GLU A 166 29.30 7.96 18.05
C GLU A 166 28.62 8.25 16.71
N GLN A 167 29.02 9.34 16.04
CA GLN A 167 28.41 9.78 14.77
C GLN A 167 28.88 8.97 13.55
N GLU A 168 29.89 8.12 13.72
CA GLU A 168 30.53 7.28 12.71
C GLU A 168 30.70 5.87 13.29
N SER A 169 29.59 5.19 13.60
CA SER A 169 29.61 3.77 13.95
C SER A 169 28.71 3.00 12.99
N SER A 170 29.26 1.93 12.42
CA SER A 170 28.53 0.98 11.59
C SER A 170 27.77 0.02 12.49
N VAL A 171 26.57 -0.34 12.04
CA VAL A 171 25.73 -1.32 12.71
C VAL A 171 25.74 -2.59 11.86
N PHE A 172 25.92 -3.73 12.50
CA PHE A 172 25.86 -5.05 11.86
C PHE A 172 24.75 -5.88 12.46
N ALA A 173 24.08 -6.70 11.65
CA ALA A 173 23.10 -7.65 12.14
C ALA A 173 23.72 -9.04 12.30
N HIS A 174 23.59 -9.61 13.49
CA HIS A 174 23.91 -11.02 13.76
C HIS A 174 22.62 -11.82 13.82
N LEU A 175 22.12 -12.20 12.65
CA LEU A 175 21.02 -13.15 12.56
C LEU A 175 21.59 -14.57 12.43
N PRO A 176 21.16 -15.53 13.27
CA PRO A 176 21.44 -16.94 13.05
C PRO A 176 20.97 -17.37 11.65
N ASP A 177 21.80 -18.12 10.94
CA ASP A 177 21.47 -18.63 9.61
C ASP A 177 20.18 -19.48 9.63
N GLY A 178 19.30 -19.23 8.65
CA GLY A 178 18.01 -19.91 8.52
C GLY A 178 16.86 -19.29 9.33
N LEU A 179 17.10 -18.25 10.14
CA LEU A 179 16.06 -17.58 10.92
C LEU A 179 15.11 -16.77 10.02
N VAL A 180 13.93 -17.31 9.72
CA VAL A 180 12.90 -16.61 8.95
C VAL A 180 12.32 -15.47 9.80
N LEU A 181 12.68 -14.23 9.49
CA LEU A 181 12.28 -13.01 10.23
C LEU A 181 10.77 -12.89 10.48
N THR A 182 9.92 -13.42 9.59
CA THR A 182 8.46 -13.40 9.74
C THR A 182 7.94 -14.34 10.85
N LYS A 183 8.75 -15.29 11.31
CA LYS A 183 8.43 -16.19 12.43
C LYS A 183 8.84 -15.62 13.78
N ILE A 184 9.70 -14.60 13.76
CA ILE A 184 10.14 -13.88 14.94
C ILE A 184 9.07 -12.84 15.24
N GLY A 185 8.45 -12.88 16.43
CA GLY A 185 7.38 -11.98 16.84
C GLY A 185 7.78 -10.50 17.03
N LEU A 186 8.71 -9.97 16.23
CA LEU A 186 9.18 -8.60 16.27
C LEU A 186 8.10 -7.61 15.77
N PRO A 187 8.04 -6.40 16.34
CA PRO A 187 7.22 -5.34 15.78
C PRO A 187 7.72 -4.93 14.38
N PRO A 188 6.84 -4.41 13.49
CA PRO A 188 7.20 -4.06 12.10
C PRO A 188 8.43 -3.15 11.97
N ALA A 189 8.62 -2.22 12.91
CA ALA A 189 9.79 -1.34 12.92
C ALA A 189 11.10 -2.08 13.23
N GLY A 190 11.08 -3.10 14.09
CA GLY A 190 12.26 -3.96 14.33
C GLY A 190 12.60 -4.84 13.13
N LEU A 191 11.57 -5.37 12.45
CA LEU A 191 11.77 -6.11 11.20
C LEU A 191 12.37 -5.22 10.09
N ARG A 192 11.94 -3.96 10.00
CA ARG A 192 12.55 -2.98 9.08
C ARG A 192 14.01 -2.73 9.44
N MET A 193 14.31 -2.46 10.70
CA MET A 193 15.69 -2.21 11.14
C MET A 193 16.62 -3.36 10.80
N ILE A 194 16.26 -4.60 11.17
CA ILE A 194 17.08 -5.77 10.87
C ILE A 194 17.30 -5.93 9.35
N ARG A 195 16.27 -5.72 8.53
CA ARG A 195 16.40 -5.78 7.06
C ARG A 195 17.30 -4.67 6.49
N SER A 196 17.38 -3.54 7.18
CA SER A 196 18.20 -2.39 6.80
C SER A 196 19.66 -2.49 7.26
N VAL A 197 20.02 -3.47 8.11
CA VAL A 197 21.39 -3.67 8.64
C VAL A 197 22.18 -4.71 7.82
N SER A 198 21.70 -5.10 6.64
CA SER A 198 22.43 -6.00 5.74
C SER A 198 23.60 -5.35 4.98
N SER A 199 23.90 -4.07 5.21
CA SER A 199 24.74 -3.25 4.33
C SER A 199 25.57 -2.16 5.04
N GLU A 200 26.09 -2.40 6.24
CA GLU A 200 26.97 -1.45 6.97
C GLU A 200 26.34 -0.04 7.15
N THR A 201 25.02 0.01 7.21
CA THR A 201 24.28 1.27 7.30
C THR A 201 24.62 2.03 8.58
N ILE A 202 24.96 3.32 8.44
CA ILE A 202 25.32 4.18 9.58
C ILE A 202 24.14 4.29 10.55
N LEU A 203 24.42 4.14 11.85
CA LEU A 203 23.45 4.16 12.94
C LEU A 203 22.42 5.31 12.85
N ARG A 204 22.87 6.51 12.49
CA ARG A 204 22.02 7.69 12.37
C ARG A 204 20.96 7.57 11.28
N THR A 205 21.27 6.88 10.18
CA THR A 205 20.35 6.68 9.05
C THR A 205 19.27 5.68 9.40
N LEU A 206 19.65 4.64 10.16
CA LEU A 206 18.78 3.61 10.70
C LEU A 206 17.79 4.13 11.74
N VAL A 207 18.19 5.14 12.53
CA VAL A 207 17.45 5.55 13.71
C VAL A 207 16.99 7.02 13.65
N GLN A 208 15.81 7.24 13.09
CA GLN A 208 15.29 8.59 12.78
C GLN A 208 14.28 9.10 13.82
N SER A 209 13.50 8.21 14.44
CA SER A 209 12.50 8.56 15.45
C SER A 209 12.89 8.10 16.87
N LYS A 210 12.17 8.61 17.88
CA LYS A 210 12.35 8.18 19.28
C LYS A 210 12.04 6.69 19.45
N THR A 211 11.02 6.22 18.75
CA THR A 211 10.57 4.83 18.72
C THR A 211 11.63 3.93 18.09
N ASP A 212 12.26 4.39 17.00
CA ASP A 212 13.37 3.68 16.38
C ASP A 212 14.56 3.52 17.34
N TRP A 213 14.89 4.54 18.13
CA TRP A 213 15.99 4.46 19.12
C TRP A 213 15.74 3.41 20.20
N GLN A 214 14.48 3.23 20.60
CA GLN A 214 14.09 2.20 21.56
C GLN A 214 14.25 0.81 20.95
N ILE A 215 13.73 0.63 19.73
CA ILE A 215 13.80 -0.65 19.01
C ILE A 215 15.24 -1.03 18.68
N PHE A 216 16.06 -0.07 18.22
CA PHE A 216 17.48 -0.28 17.97
C PHE A 216 18.21 -0.76 19.22
N HIS A 217 18.01 -0.07 20.35
CA HIS A 217 18.69 -0.43 21.59
C HIS A 217 18.24 -1.80 22.10
N LEU A 218 16.96 -2.16 21.92
CA LEU A 218 16.45 -3.50 22.21
C LEU A 218 17.14 -4.56 21.35
N LEU A 219 17.19 -4.35 20.04
CA LEU A 219 17.85 -5.27 19.12
C LEU A 219 19.35 -5.42 19.42
N HIS A 220 20.02 -4.34 19.80
CA HIS A 220 21.42 -4.35 20.23
C HIS A 220 21.60 -5.10 21.57
N LEU A 221 20.76 -4.85 22.57
CA LEU A 221 20.75 -5.62 23.83
C LEU A 221 20.47 -7.11 23.62
N PHE A 222 19.68 -7.43 22.61
CA PHE A 222 19.38 -8.80 22.19
C PHE A 222 20.52 -9.46 21.40
N GLY A 223 21.63 -8.74 21.16
CA GLY A 223 22.76 -9.23 20.36
C GLY A 223 22.40 -9.48 18.89
N LEU A 224 21.26 -8.97 18.44
CA LEU A 224 20.83 -9.04 17.04
C LEU A 224 21.46 -7.94 16.20
N LEU A 225 21.90 -6.85 16.87
CA LEU A 225 22.68 -5.78 16.27
C LEU A 225 23.97 -5.57 17.07
N ASP A 226 25.10 -5.41 16.40
CA ASP A 226 26.34 -4.96 17.02
C ASP A 226 26.79 -3.61 16.45
N ILE A 227 27.64 -2.91 17.21
CA ILE A 227 28.15 -1.59 16.86
C ILE A 227 29.67 -1.67 16.83
N GLU A 228 30.27 -1.49 15.66
CA GLU A 228 31.72 -1.38 15.55
C GLU A 228 32.13 0.09 15.33
N PRO A 229 33.21 0.54 15.98
CA PRO A 229 33.80 1.84 15.67
C PRO A 229 34.38 1.78 14.26
N THR A 230 34.03 2.76 13.41
CA THR A 230 34.57 2.82 12.05
C THR A 230 36.06 3.13 12.11
N GLU A 231 36.92 2.12 12.01
CA GLU A 231 38.36 2.36 11.89
C GLU A 231 38.61 3.10 10.58
N LYS A 232 39.12 4.34 10.69
CA LYS A 232 39.58 5.13 9.55
C LYS A 232 40.72 4.38 8.86
N SER A 233 40.36 3.56 7.88
CA SER A 233 41.28 3.06 6.88
C SER A 233 41.96 4.27 6.24
N GLN A 234 43.23 4.47 6.57
CA GLN A 234 44.07 5.47 5.93
C GLN A 234 44.18 5.13 4.45
N SER A 235 43.37 5.78 3.61
CA SER A 235 43.64 5.83 2.19
C SER A 235 44.70 6.88 1.93
N THR A 236 45.93 6.41 1.73
CA THR A 236 46.90 7.12 0.90
C THR A 236 46.36 7.23 -0.51
N SER A 237 46.05 8.45 -0.97
CA SER A 237 46.64 8.98 -2.21
C SER A 237 46.14 10.40 -2.49
N LEU A 238 47.10 11.29 -2.60
CA LEU A 238 47.03 12.47 -3.46
C LEU A 238 47.07 11.96 -4.91
N THR A 239 46.12 12.36 -5.76
CA THR A 239 46.36 12.97 -7.08
C THR A 239 45.05 13.32 -7.79
N ASP A 240 45.06 14.49 -8.42
CA ASP A 240 44.05 15.06 -9.29
C ASP A 240 43.60 14.14 -10.45
N GLY A 241 42.29 14.11 -10.68
CA GLY A 241 41.63 13.48 -11.83
C GLY A 241 40.40 12.72 -11.38
N ALA A 242 39.20 13.14 -11.81
CA ALA A 242 37.94 12.48 -11.46
C ALA A 242 38.06 10.95 -11.67
N THR A 243 38.07 10.20 -10.56
CA THR A 243 38.27 8.76 -10.57
C THR A 243 37.17 8.08 -11.39
N GLU A 244 37.49 6.96 -12.04
CA GLU A 244 36.53 6.20 -12.86
C GLU A 244 35.23 5.87 -12.08
N ASP A 245 35.35 5.69 -10.76
CA ASP A 245 34.26 5.55 -9.79
C ASP A 245 33.30 6.74 -9.74
N GLU A 246 33.80 7.98 -9.84
CA GLU A 246 32.95 9.18 -9.81
C GLU A 246 32.11 9.31 -11.08
N LYS A 247 32.69 8.95 -12.23
CA LYS A 247 31.96 8.90 -13.51
C LYS A 247 30.88 7.82 -13.46
N LYS A 248 31.19 6.63 -12.95
CA LYS A 248 30.20 5.54 -12.79
C LYS A 248 29.11 5.87 -11.78
N CYS A 249 29.44 6.52 -10.68
CA CYS A 249 28.43 7.05 -9.75
C CYS A 249 27.48 8.02 -10.45
N ALA A 250 28.00 8.97 -11.24
CA ALA A 250 27.18 9.93 -11.95
C ALA A 250 26.28 9.28 -13.01
N GLU A 251 26.80 8.31 -13.77
CA GLU A 251 26.02 7.54 -14.76
C GLU A 251 24.86 6.76 -14.12
N LEU A 252 25.12 6.02 -13.04
CA LEU A 252 24.09 5.25 -12.33
C LEU A 252 23.08 6.15 -11.62
N GLN A 253 23.52 7.24 -11.02
CA GLN A 253 22.63 8.20 -10.38
C GLN A 253 21.72 8.90 -11.41
N ASP A 254 22.25 9.29 -12.57
CA ASP A 254 21.46 9.85 -13.66
C ASP A 254 20.45 8.83 -14.21
N TRP A 255 20.87 7.57 -14.38
CA TRP A 255 19.96 6.49 -14.77
C TRP A 255 18.83 6.29 -13.76
N LEU A 256 19.15 6.25 -12.46
CA LEU A 256 18.18 6.10 -11.38
C LEU A 256 17.17 7.26 -11.40
N ASN A 257 17.66 8.50 -11.49
CA ASN A 257 16.79 9.69 -11.51
C ASN A 257 15.87 9.70 -12.74
N LYS A 258 16.36 9.30 -13.92
CA LYS A 258 15.55 9.20 -15.15
C LYS A 258 14.54 8.06 -15.13
N SER A 259 14.76 7.06 -14.26
CA SER A 259 13.98 5.82 -14.23
C SER A 259 12.99 5.76 -13.07
N ALA A 260 13.22 6.51 -11.99
CA ALA A 260 12.42 6.48 -10.78
C ALA A 260 10.93 6.84 -11.00
N ASP A 261 10.66 7.78 -11.91
CA ASP A 261 9.29 8.25 -12.20
C ASP A 261 8.62 7.52 -13.37
N LYS A 262 9.30 6.55 -13.99
CA LYS A 262 8.73 5.80 -15.12
C LYS A 262 7.76 4.72 -14.63
N GLU A 263 6.68 4.50 -15.38
CA GLU A 263 5.84 3.34 -15.16
C GLU A 263 6.62 2.03 -15.47
N PRO A 264 6.26 0.90 -14.84
CA PRO A 264 6.98 -0.38 -15.01
C PRO A 264 7.17 -0.81 -16.46
N HIS A 265 6.16 -0.61 -17.32
CA HIS A 265 6.23 -0.97 -18.74
C HIS A 265 7.16 -0.05 -19.53
N ASP A 266 7.20 1.25 -19.21
CA ASP A 266 8.15 2.20 -19.80
C ASP A 266 9.59 1.92 -19.36
N LEU A 267 9.78 1.48 -18.11
CA LEU A 267 11.10 1.11 -17.59
C LEU A 267 11.68 -0.10 -18.33
N LEU A 268 10.83 -1.09 -18.63
CA LEU A 268 11.21 -2.29 -19.38
C LEU A 268 11.10 -2.12 -20.90
N ASP A 269 10.78 -0.92 -21.39
CA ASP A 269 10.63 -0.63 -22.83
C ASP A 269 9.62 -1.58 -23.50
N ILE A 270 8.47 -1.75 -22.85
CA ILE A 270 7.31 -2.51 -23.33
C ILE A 270 6.28 -1.49 -23.81
N THR A 271 6.05 -1.46 -25.12
CA THR A 271 5.22 -0.42 -25.76
C THR A 271 3.94 -0.98 -26.36
N GLN A 272 3.84 -2.30 -26.50
CA GLN A 272 2.71 -2.95 -27.15
C GLN A 272 2.03 -3.98 -26.23
N ALA A 273 0.72 -4.12 -26.39
CA ALA A 273 -0.09 -5.06 -25.59
C ALA A 273 0.24 -6.54 -25.83
N ASN A 274 0.76 -6.89 -27.02
CA ASN A 274 1.21 -8.25 -27.35
C ASN A 274 2.54 -8.63 -26.65
N GLU A 275 3.34 -7.64 -26.24
CA GLU A 275 4.59 -7.82 -25.49
C GLU A 275 4.34 -8.08 -24.00
N LEU A 276 3.11 -7.87 -23.52
CA LEU A 276 2.68 -8.19 -22.15
C LEU A 276 2.42 -9.68 -21.97
N ASN A 277 3.47 -10.49 -22.09
CA ASN A 277 3.46 -11.91 -21.74
C ASN A 277 4.69 -12.22 -20.88
N SER A 278 4.58 -13.24 -20.02
CA SER A 278 5.61 -13.58 -19.03
C SER A 278 7.00 -13.79 -19.64
N ILE A 279 7.07 -14.41 -20.82
CA ILE A 279 8.33 -14.68 -21.52
C ILE A 279 9.01 -13.37 -21.93
N THR A 280 8.25 -12.43 -22.50
CA THR A 280 8.78 -11.16 -23.00
C THR A 280 9.13 -10.22 -21.86
N ILE A 281 8.30 -10.17 -20.82
CA ILE A 281 8.56 -9.39 -19.59
C ILE A 281 9.86 -9.86 -18.94
N SER A 282 10.01 -11.16 -18.68
CA SER A 282 11.25 -11.67 -18.08
C SER A 282 12.48 -11.50 -18.98
N LYS A 283 12.31 -11.55 -20.31
CA LYS A 283 13.41 -11.26 -21.25
C LYS A 283 13.85 -9.79 -21.16
N LYS A 284 12.91 -8.85 -21.26
CA LYS A 284 13.18 -7.41 -21.18
C LYS A 284 13.72 -7.02 -19.80
N SER A 285 13.18 -7.59 -18.72
CA SER A 285 13.70 -7.42 -17.36
C SER A 285 15.15 -7.87 -17.26
N ARG A 286 15.50 -9.07 -17.76
CA ARG A 286 16.89 -9.55 -17.79
C ARG A 286 17.81 -8.65 -18.61
N ASP A 287 17.34 -8.16 -19.76
CA ASP A 287 18.12 -7.27 -20.62
C ASP A 287 18.47 -5.95 -19.91
N VAL A 288 17.51 -5.34 -19.20
CA VAL A 288 17.74 -4.10 -18.41
C VAL A 288 18.55 -4.40 -17.15
N SER A 289 18.16 -5.43 -16.40
CA SER A 289 18.84 -5.90 -15.19
C SER A 289 20.31 -6.19 -15.42
N SER A 290 20.66 -6.82 -16.56
CA SER A 290 22.05 -7.11 -16.90
C SER A 290 22.92 -5.85 -17.00
N LYS A 291 22.34 -4.67 -17.27
CA LYS A 291 23.09 -3.41 -17.38
C LYS A 291 23.39 -2.78 -16.02
N VAL A 292 22.55 -3.04 -15.03
CA VAL A 292 22.60 -2.43 -13.69
C VAL A 292 22.88 -3.43 -12.57
N HIS A 293 23.13 -4.71 -12.90
CA HIS A 293 23.36 -5.76 -11.92
C HIS A 293 24.57 -5.44 -11.02
N PRO A 294 24.44 -5.56 -9.68
CA PRO A 294 25.53 -5.26 -8.73
C PRO A 294 26.84 -5.98 -9.04
N ASP A 295 26.78 -7.26 -9.43
CA ASP A 295 27.95 -8.08 -9.78
C ASP A 295 28.85 -7.46 -10.87
N ARG A 296 28.31 -6.60 -11.75
CA ARG A 296 29.11 -5.90 -12.77
C ARG A 296 29.98 -4.79 -12.18
N PHE A 297 29.69 -4.37 -10.95
CA PHE A 297 30.32 -3.24 -10.29
C PHE A 297 31.19 -3.65 -9.09
N VAL A 298 31.46 -4.95 -8.92
CA VAL A 298 32.27 -5.49 -7.80
C VAL A 298 33.69 -4.90 -7.75
N ALA A 299 34.25 -4.53 -8.90
CA ALA A 299 35.57 -3.92 -9.00
C ALA A 299 35.61 -2.42 -8.62
N TYR A 300 34.44 -1.79 -8.41
CA TYR A 300 34.31 -0.37 -8.09
C TYR A 300 34.01 -0.18 -6.60
N GLY A 301 34.19 1.04 -6.09
CA GLY A 301 33.93 1.38 -4.70
C GLY A 301 32.49 1.12 -4.23
N PRO A 302 32.27 1.04 -2.91
CA PRO A 302 30.98 0.65 -2.30
C PRO A 302 29.81 1.55 -2.72
N LYS A 303 30.09 2.83 -2.98
CA LYS A 303 29.08 3.80 -3.44
C LYS A 303 28.53 3.47 -4.84
N VAL A 304 29.37 2.98 -5.76
CA VAL A 304 28.93 2.55 -7.10
C VAL A 304 28.05 1.31 -6.99
N GLN A 305 28.44 0.37 -6.14
CA GLN A 305 27.70 -0.86 -5.90
C GLN A 305 26.32 -0.59 -5.26
N GLU A 306 26.24 0.32 -4.29
CA GLU A 306 24.97 0.73 -3.68
C GLU A 306 24.02 1.34 -4.71
N LEU A 307 24.52 2.20 -5.60
CA LEU A 307 23.71 2.80 -6.66
C LEU A 307 23.25 1.74 -7.67
N ALA A 308 24.12 0.80 -8.06
CA ALA A 308 23.76 -0.30 -8.93
C ALA A 308 22.67 -1.19 -8.30
N GLN A 309 22.79 -1.49 -7.01
CA GLN A 309 21.78 -2.23 -6.24
C GLN A 309 20.41 -1.53 -6.27
N ARG A 310 20.37 -0.22 -6.01
CA ARG A 310 19.11 0.55 -6.08
C ARG A 310 18.50 0.54 -7.49
N CYS A 311 19.34 0.63 -8.53
CA CYS A 311 18.89 0.53 -9.91
C CYS A 311 18.30 -0.85 -10.22
N PHE A 312 18.95 -1.91 -9.75
CA PHE A 312 18.50 -3.30 -9.92
C PHE A 312 17.20 -3.59 -9.16
N GLU A 313 17.05 -3.06 -7.95
CA GLU A 313 15.81 -3.16 -7.17
C GLU A 313 14.62 -2.49 -7.87
N LEU A 314 14.84 -1.35 -8.51
CA LEU A 314 13.83 -0.66 -9.31
C LEU A 314 13.33 -1.55 -10.47
N VAL A 315 14.25 -2.20 -11.19
CA VAL A 315 13.92 -3.12 -12.29
C VAL A 315 13.18 -4.36 -11.77
N SER A 316 13.62 -4.93 -10.65
CA SER A 316 12.98 -6.08 -10.02
C SER A 316 11.55 -5.75 -9.56
N ALA A 317 11.35 -4.59 -8.92
CA ALA A 317 10.02 -4.13 -8.52
C ALA A 317 9.08 -3.91 -9.71
N ALA A 318 9.62 -3.47 -10.86
CA ALA A 318 8.85 -3.34 -12.10
C ALA A 318 8.43 -4.71 -12.67
N GLU A 319 9.33 -5.71 -12.68
CA GLU A 319 8.98 -7.09 -13.09
C GLU A 319 7.94 -7.71 -12.16
N ASP A 320 8.08 -7.55 -10.84
CA ASP A 320 7.12 -8.04 -9.85
C ASP A 320 5.73 -7.42 -10.06
N LYS A 321 5.67 -6.11 -10.31
CA LYS A 321 4.41 -5.40 -10.58
C LYS A 321 3.78 -5.85 -11.90
N LEU A 322 4.59 -6.07 -12.94
CA LEU A 322 4.14 -6.61 -14.23
C LEU A 322 3.76 -8.10 -14.17
N SER A 323 4.15 -8.81 -13.11
CA SER A 323 3.75 -10.20 -12.87
C SER A 323 2.40 -10.32 -12.16
N ASN A 324 1.83 -9.22 -11.67
CA ASN A 324 0.49 -9.19 -11.10
C ASN A 324 -0.57 -9.24 -12.22
N GLU A 325 -1.39 -10.29 -12.22
CA GLU A 325 -2.37 -10.55 -13.27
C GLU A 325 -3.44 -9.45 -13.40
N GLU A 326 -3.90 -8.84 -12.30
CA GLU A 326 -4.87 -7.74 -12.33
C GLU A 326 -4.27 -6.50 -13.01
N TYR A 327 -3.05 -6.13 -12.64
CA TYR A 327 -2.34 -5.00 -13.24
C TYR A 327 -2.02 -5.25 -14.72
N LEU A 328 -1.65 -6.48 -15.06
CA LEU A 328 -1.28 -6.88 -16.42
C LEU A 328 -2.50 -6.80 -17.36
N GLN A 329 -3.67 -7.26 -16.91
CA GLN A 329 -4.93 -7.13 -17.67
C GLN A 329 -5.32 -5.67 -17.88
N GLU A 330 -5.21 -4.84 -16.83
CA GLU A 330 -5.51 -3.41 -16.92
C GLU A 330 -4.57 -2.69 -17.91
N LEU A 331 -3.27 -2.95 -17.78
CA LEU A 331 -2.25 -2.36 -18.63
C LEU A 331 -2.41 -2.81 -20.10
N LYS A 332 -2.79 -4.07 -20.33
CA LYS A 332 -3.05 -4.57 -21.68
C LYS A 332 -4.19 -3.83 -22.35
N ALA A 333 -5.31 -3.67 -21.64
CA ALA A 333 -6.45 -2.91 -22.13
C ALA A 333 -6.08 -1.43 -22.38
N ARG A 334 -5.21 -0.87 -21.54
CA ARG A 334 -4.68 0.49 -21.71
C ARG A 334 -3.82 0.64 -22.95
N LEU A 335 -2.80 -0.20 -23.14
CA LEU A 335 -1.93 -0.16 -24.31
C LEU A 335 -2.72 -0.46 -25.60
N ASP A 336 -3.72 -1.35 -25.56
CA ASP A 336 -4.62 -1.60 -26.69
C ASP A 336 -5.47 -0.38 -27.04
N ALA A 337 -5.93 0.39 -26.06
CA ALA A 337 -6.64 1.65 -26.29
C ALA A 337 -5.70 2.72 -26.86
N GLU A 338 -4.52 2.91 -26.26
CA GLU A 338 -3.51 3.89 -26.70
C GLU A 338 -3.03 3.60 -28.13
N SER A 339 -2.82 2.32 -28.49
CA SER A 339 -2.46 1.92 -29.86
C SER A 339 -3.51 2.28 -30.91
N ARG A 340 -4.78 2.37 -30.52
CA ARG A 340 -5.91 2.80 -31.35
C ARG A 340 -6.16 4.31 -31.30
N GLY A 341 -5.38 5.06 -30.52
CA GLY A 341 -5.62 6.48 -30.26
C GLY A 341 -6.86 6.75 -29.39
N GLU A 342 -7.31 5.73 -28.66
CA GLU A 342 -8.47 5.79 -27.77
C GLU A 342 -8.03 6.06 -26.31
N VAL A 343 -8.93 6.66 -25.51
CA VAL A 343 -8.70 6.89 -24.08
C VAL A 343 -9.05 5.62 -23.31
N TYR A 344 -8.11 5.08 -22.55
CA TYR A 344 -8.42 3.97 -21.65
C TYR A 344 -9.39 4.41 -20.54
N VAL A 345 -10.46 3.64 -20.36
CA VAL A 345 -11.46 3.86 -19.30
C VAL A 345 -11.45 2.65 -18.37
N SER A 346 -11.01 2.87 -17.13
CA SER A 346 -11.07 1.83 -16.09
C SER A 346 -12.50 1.61 -15.59
N GLU A 347 -12.79 0.45 -15.03
CA GLU A 347 -14.11 0.14 -14.46
C GLU A 347 -14.50 1.13 -13.34
N SER A 348 -13.53 1.59 -12.56
CA SER A 348 -13.74 2.60 -11.52
C SER A 348 -14.07 3.97 -12.11
N ALA A 349 -13.40 4.37 -13.19
CA ALA A 349 -13.70 5.59 -13.93
C ALA A 349 -15.07 5.53 -14.59
N GLU A 350 -15.46 4.38 -15.15
CA GLU A 350 -16.77 4.15 -15.73
C GLU A 350 -17.89 4.29 -14.68
N LYS A 351 -17.78 3.59 -13.54
CA LYS A 351 -18.75 3.71 -12.43
C LYS A 351 -18.87 5.13 -11.91
N LYS A 352 -17.75 5.84 -11.78
CA LYS A 352 -17.73 7.24 -11.34
C LYS A 352 -18.36 8.17 -12.37
N SER A 353 -18.06 8.00 -13.66
CA SER A 353 -18.68 8.75 -14.76
C SER A 353 -20.20 8.53 -14.79
N HIS A 354 -20.67 7.29 -14.62
CA HIS A 354 -22.09 6.97 -14.54
C HIS A 354 -22.78 7.68 -13.37
N LEU A 355 -22.16 7.70 -12.19
CA LEU A 355 -22.69 8.38 -11.01
C LEU A 355 -22.77 9.91 -11.20
N LEU A 356 -21.75 10.51 -11.83
CA LEU A 356 -21.76 11.93 -12.19
C LEU A 356 -22.85 12.23 -13.23
N TYR A 357 -23.04 11.36 -14.21
CA TYR A 357 -24.12 11.48 -15.19
C TYR A 357 -25.51 11.49 -14.53
N GLU A 358 -25.81 10.58 -13.61
CA GLU A 358 -27.13 10.55 -12.96
C GLU A 358 -27.37 11.81 -12.09
N LYS A 359 -26.32 12.33 -11.44
CA LYS A 359 -26.39 13.62 -10.74
C LYS A 359 -26.62 14.78 -11.71
N ALA A 360 -25.86 14.83 -12.81
CA ALA A 360 -26.00 15.85 -13.84
C ALA A 360 -27.40 15.85 -14.45
N LYS A 361 -27.94 14.67 -14.77
CA LYS A 361 -29.31 14.49 -15.29
C LYS A 361 -30.36 15.01 -14.32
N PHE A 362 -30.18 14.79 -13.02
CA PHE A 362 -31.07 15.35 -11.99
C PHE A 362 -31.01 16.88 -11.94
N LEU A 363 -29.82 17.47 -12.00
CA LEU A 363 -29.64 18.93 -12.01
C LEU A 363 -30.16 19.57 -13.31
N PHE A 364 -29.97 18.90 -14.44
CA PHE A 364 -30.48 19.32 -15.74
C PHE A 364 -32.01 19.43 -15.72
N ARG A 365 -32.70 18.45 -15.13
CA ARG A 365 -34.17 18.48 -14.94
C ARG A 365 -34.62 19.64 -14.05
N ARG A 366 -33.77 20.08 -13.12
CA ARG A 366 -34.02 21.25 -12.25
C ARG A 366 -33.59 22.57 -12.88
N ASN A 367 -33.20 22.57 -14.15
CA ASN A 367 -32.73 23.75 -14.89
C ASN A 367 -31.49 24.43 -14.26
N LYS A 368 -30.69 23.67 -13.49
CA LYS A 368 -29.41 24.14 -12.93
C LYS A 368 -28.30 23.93 -13.96
N ILE A 369 -28.28 24.79 -14.97
CA ILE A 369 -27.46 24.61 -16.19
C ILE A 369 -25.96 24.59 -15.91
N GLN A 370 -25.44 25.55 -15.14
CA GLN A 370 -23.99 25.62 -14.85
C GLN A 370 -23.50 24.41 -14.05
N GLU A 371 -24.19 24.05 -12.96
CA GLU A 371 -23.84 22.87 -12.16
C GLU A 371 -23.92 21.57 -12.98
N THR A 372 -24.84 21.51 -13.95
CA THR A 372 -24.92 20.38 -14.89
C THR A 372 -23.69 20.32 -15.78
N GLN A 373 -23.25 21.47 -16.33
CA GLN A 373 -22.07 21.54 -17.18
C GLN A 373 -20.82 21.03 -16.47
N ASP A 374 -20.60 21.49 -15.23
CA ASP A 374 -19.42 21.11 -14.45
C ASP A 374 -19.38 19.59 -14.22
N LEU A 375 -20.53 18.97 -13.90
CA LEU A 375 -20.61 17.52 -13.71
C LEU A 375 -20.47 16.74 -15.02
N VAL A 376 -21.01 17.27 -16.13
CA VAL A 376 -20.90 16.64 -17.45
C VAL A 376 -19.46 16.63 -17.93
N GLU A 377 -18.74 17.75 -17.81
CA GLU A 377 -17.32 17.83 -18.22
C GLU A 377 -16.42 16.94 -17.33
N GLN A 378 -16.70 16.87 -16.02
CA GLN A 378 -16.04 15.92 -15.13
C GLN A 378 -16.30 14.46 -15.54
N ALA A 379 -17.56 14.12 -15.86
CA ALA A 379 -17.92 12.78 -16.30
C ALA A 379 -17.28 12.42 -17.66
N TYR A 380 -17.18 13.40 -18.57
CA TYR A 380 -16.66 13.23 -19.92
C TYR A 380 -15.15 13.00 -19.92
N THR A 381 -14.44 13.71 -19.04
CA THR A 381 -13.01 13.49 -18.82
C THR A 381 -12.71 12.06 -18.34
N LEU A 382 -13.63 11.45 -17.59
CA LEU A 382 -13.48 10.08 -17.10
C LEU A 382 -13.89 9.01 -18.13
N ASN A 383 -14.97 9.26 -18.89
CA ASN A 383 -15.44 8.33 -19.92
C ASN A 383 -16.05 9.11 -21.10
N PRO A 384 -15.28 9.38 -22.16
CA PRO A 384 -15.77 10.10 -23.33
C PRO A 384 -16.65 9.24 -24.25
N TYR A 385 -16.66 7.92 -24.07
CA TYR A 385 -17.42 6.98 -24.91
C TYR A 385 -18.84 6.72 -24.38
N TYR A 386 -19.18 7.22 -23.19
CA TYR A 386 -20.50 6.98 -22.60
C TYR A 386 -21.60 7.73 -23.36
N TRP A 387 -22.35 7.01 -24.19
CA TRP A 387 -23.32 7.61 -25.10
C TRP A 387 -24.42 8.43 -24.40
N ARG A 388 -24.89 8.02 -23.21
CA ARG A 388 -25.92 8.77 -22.45
C ARG A 388 -25.39 10.13 -21.98
N LEU A 389 -24.13 10.17 -21.59
CA LEU A 389 -23.44 11.40 -21.21
C LEU A 389 -23.26 12.30 -22.43
N ASN A 390 -22.80 11.76 -23.55
CA ASN A 390 -22.65 12.52 -24.80
C ASN A 390 -23.98 13.13 -25.26
N TYR A 391 -25.08 12.36 -25.15
CA TYR A 391 -26.41 12.87 -25.43
C TYR A 391 -26.81 14.02 -24.47
N LEU A 392 -26.61 13.86 -23.16
CA LEU A 392 -26.90 14.92 -22.19
C LEU A 392 -26.06 16.20 -22.45
N ARG A 393 -24.81 16.04 -22.84
CA ARG A 393 -23.91 17.14 -23.21
C ARG A 393 -24.43 17.92 -24.42
N LEU A 394 -24.92 17.22 -25.44
CA LEU A 394 -25.55 17.85 -26.62
C LEU A 394 -26.86 18.57 -26.25
N GLN A 395 -27.68 17.98 -25.37
CA GLN A 395 -28.88 18.66 -24.85
C GLN A 395 -28.54 19.93 -24.05
N LEU A 396 -27.43 19.90 -23.30
CA LEU A 396 -26.94 21.06 -22.57
C LEU A 396 -26.45 22.16 -23.52
N MET A 397 -25.71 21.79 -24.58
CA MET A 397 -25.25 22.74 -25.60
C MET A 397 -26.43 23.43 -26.31
N HIS A 398 -27.48 22.67 -26.65
CA HIS A 398 -28.73 23.21 -27.17
C HIS A 398 -29.35 24.21 -26.19
N LYS A 399 -29.46 23.85 -24.90
CA LYS A 399 -30.04 24.72 -23.86
C LYS A 399 -29.25 26.02 -23.65
N GLN A 400 -27.95 25.97 -23.83
CA GLN A 400 -27.05 27.12 -23.69
C GLN A 400 -26.93 27.96 -24.98
N ASN A 401 -27.52 27.50 -26.10
CA ASN A 401 -27.28 28.05 -27.44
C ASN A 401 -25.79 28.13 -27.79
N SER A 402 -24.98 27.19 -27.28
CA SER A 402 -23.52 27.18 -27.50
C SER A 402 -23.11 26.44 -28.78
N MET A 403 -24.06 25.79 -29.45
CA MET A 403 -23.87 25.10 -30.73
C MET A 403 -25.13 25.24 -31.58
N PRO A 404 -25.02 25.41 -32.91
CA PRO A 404 -26.17 25.44 -33.80
C PRO A 404 -26.98 24.14 -33.73
N ASP A 405 -28.30 24.25 -33.80
CA ASP A 405 -29.23 23.10 -33.69
C ASP A 405 -28.96 22.01 -34.73
N LEU A 406 -28.55 22.40 -35.94
CA LEU A 406 -28.21 21.45 -37.02
C LEU A 406 -26.94 20.65 -36.71
N ASP A 407 -25.90 21.31 -36.20
CA ASP A 407 -24.65 20.63 -35.79
C ASP A 407 -24.92 19.66 -34.64
N ILE A 408 -25.80 20.04 -33.71
CA ILE A 408 -26.24 19.17 -32.62
C ILE A 408 -26.98 17.96 -33.19
N ALA A 409 -27.92 18.17 -34.11
CA ALA A 409 -28.69 17.09 -34.74
C ALA A 409 -27.76 16.09 -35.47
N GLU A 410 -26.78 16.58 -36.23
CA GLU A 410 -25.78 15.73 -36.90
C GLU A 410 -24.93 14.93 -35.91
N LYS A 411 -24.48 15.56 -34.82
CA LYS A 411 -23.74 14.85 -33.77
C LYS A 411 -24.59 13.80 -33.06
N ILE A 412 -25.87 14.08 -32.82
CA ILE A 412 -26.82 13.12 -32.25
C ILE A 412 -26.96 11.89 -33.15
N MET A 413 -27.04 12.08 -34.47
CA MET A 413 -27.20 10.97 -35.42
C MET A 413 -26.01 9.99 -35.36
N LYS A 414 -24.81 10.51 -35.08
CA LYS A 414 -23.56 9.75 -34.94
C LYS A 414 -23.39 9.05 -33.59
N ILE A 415 -24.30 9.23 -32.63
CA ILE A 415 -24.24 8.51 -31.35
C ILE A 415 -24.52 7.02 -31.61
N GLU A 416 -23.55 6.18 -31.26
CA GLU A 416 -23.63 4.72 -31.35
C GLU A 416 -23.92 4.08 -29.97
N GLY A 417 -24.29 2.80 -29.94
CA GLY A 417 -24.51 2.04 -28.68
C GLY A 417 -25.89 2.15 -28.04
N CYS A 418 -26.73 3.10 -28.43
CA CYS A 418 -28.13 3.19 -27.99
C CYS A 418 -29.07 2.27 -28.81
N LYS A 419 -29.98 1.55 -28.13
CA LYS A 419 -30.93 0.60 -28.75
C LYS A 419 -32.36 0.83 -28.26
N GLY A 420 -33.33 0.29 -28.99
CA GLY A 420 -34.75 0.29 -28.58
C GLY A 420 -35.33 1.69 -28.36
N HIS A 421 -36.07 1.86 -27.27
CA HIS A 421 -36.78 3.11 -26.94
C HIS A 421 -35.84 4.31 -26.80
N GLU A 422 -34.66 4.12 -26.21
CA GLU A 422 -33.70 5.22 -26.02
C GLU A 422 -33.17 5.75 -27.35
N ARG A 423 -32.94 4.88 -28.35
CA ARG A 423 -32.57 5.33 -29.69
C ARG A 423 -33.68 6.16 -30.31
N MET A 424 -34.94 5.76 -30.15
CA MET A 424 -36.08 6.49 -30.69
C MET A 424 -36.25 7.87 -30.03
N ASP A 425 -36.04 7.98 -28.72
CA ASP A 425 -36.02 9.28 -28.02
C ASP A 425 -34.95 10.22 -28.55
N ILE A 426 -33.73 9.71 -28.75
CA ILE A 426 -32.59 10.47 -29.27
C ILE A 426 -32.87 10.92 -30.72
N LEU A 427 -33.34 10.02 -31.58
CA LEU A 427 -33.71 10.33 -32.96
C LEU A 427 -34.85 11.35 -33.03
N CYS A 428 -35.84 11.25 -32.13
CA CYS A 428 -36.95 12.19 -32.09
C CYS A 428 -36.46 13.59 -31.71
N PHE A 429 -35.49 13.71 -30.80
CA PHE A 429 -34.88 15.00 -30.48
C PHE A 429 -34.10 15.58 -31.68
N ALA A 430 -33.32 14.77 -32.41
CA ALA A 430 -32.67 15.23 -33.64
C ALA A 430 -33.69 15.68 -34.70
N ALA A 431 -34.81 14.97 -34.85
CA ALA A 431 -35.89 15.35 -35.76
C ALA A 431 -36.54 16.68 -35.35
N GLU A 432 -36.70 16.95 -34.05
CA GLU A 432 -37.19 18.25 -33.54
C GLU A 432 -36.25 19.40 -33.96
N LEU A 433 -34.93 19.20 -33.86
CA LEU A 433 -33.93 20.19 -34.25
C LEU A 433 -33.90 20.43 -35.77
N TYR A 434 -33.95 19.37 -36.59
CA TYR A 434 -34.07 19.51 -38.04
C TYR A 434 -35.36 20.22 -38.46
N TYR A 435 -36.47 19.96 -37.76
CA TYR A 435 -37.75 20.60 -38.04
C TYR A 435 -37.76 22.10 -37.72
N ALA A 436 -37.01 22.52 -36.70
CA ALA A 436 -36.89 23.94 -36.33
C ALA A 436 -36.18 24.77 -37.43
N SER A 437 -35.47 24.12 -38.36
CA SER A 437 -34.85 24.78 -39.50
C SER A 437 -35.87 25.26 -40.53
N GLU A 438 -35.66 26.45 -41.09
CA GLU A 438 -36.46 26.97 -42.21
C GLU A 438 -36.09 26.32 -43.56
N VAL A 439 -34.96 25.62 -43.64
CA VAL A 439 -34.45 24.99 -44.87
C VAL A 439 -35.25 23.73 -45.20
N LYS A 440 -35.76 23.64 -46.44
CA LYS A 440 -36.58 22.53 -46.91
C LYS A 440 -35.90 21.16 -46.78
N GLU A 441 -34.62 21.06 -47.16
CA GLU A 441 -33.85 19.81 -47.07
C GLU A 441 -33.78 19.25 -45.64
N ASN A 442 -33.70 20.11 -44.63
CA ASN A 442 -33.70 19.70 -43.23
C ASN A 442 -35.07 19.18 -42.78
N LYS A 443 -36.16 19.77 -43.29
CA LYS A 443 -37.51 19.25 -43.05
C LYS A 443 -37.71 17.88 -43.69
N ASP A 444 -37.12 17.63 -44.86
CA ASP A 444 -37.15 16.31 -45.50
C ASP A 444 -36.36 15.28 -44.67
N LYS A 445 -35.17 15.62 -44.17
CA LYS A 445 -34.41 14.78 -43.20
C LYS A 445 -35.22 14.46 -41.95
N CYS A 446 -35.95 15.43 -41.38
CA CYS A 446 -36.85 15.20 -40.25
C CYS A 446 -37.89 14.11 -40.56
N LYS A 447 -38.52 14.15 -41.74
CA LYS A 447 -39.50 13.14 -42.17
C LYS A 447 -38.88 11.75 -42.32
N GLU A 448 -37.67 11.66 -42.86
CA GLU A 448 -36.94 10.39 -42.96
C GLU A 448 -36.63 9.77 -41.59
N ILE A 449 -36.19 10.60 -40.63
CA ILE A 449 -35.94 10.16 -39.26
C ILE A 449 -37.25 9.67 -38.61
N LEU A 450 -38.35 10.41 -38.76
CA LEU A 450 -39.65 10.00 -38.23
C LEU A 450 -40.19 8.71 -38.87
N LYS A 451 -39.95 8.51 -40.16
CA LYS A 451 -40.27 7.24 -40.83
C LYS A 451 -39.47 6.09 -40.24
N THR A 452 -38.20 6.30 -39.96
CA THR A 452 -37.32 5.33 -39.29
C THR A 452 -37.84 5.00 -37.89
N ILE A 453 -38.19 6.00 -37.07
CA ILE A 453 -38.76 5.76 -35.74
C ILE A 453 -40.07 4.96 -35.83
N ARG A 454 -40.95 5.30 -36.78
CA ARG A 454 -42.21 4.58 -36.98
C ARG A 454 -42.01 3.12 -37.41
N THR A 455 -40.95 2.82 -38.15
CA THR A 455 -40.61 1.43 -38.51
C THR A 455 -40.08 0.64 -37.30
N MET A 456 -39.45 1.32 -36.35
CA MET A 456 -38.98 0.70 -35.10
C MET A 456 -40.13 0.47 -34.12
N ASP A 457 -40.97 1.49 -33.90
CA ASP A 457 -42.18 1.42 -33.07
C ASP A 457 -43.26 2.39 -33.59
N PRO A 458 -44.33 1.87 -34.21
CA PRO A 458 -45.44 2.68 -34.67
C PRO A 458 -46.19 3.43 -33.56
N GLU A 459 -46.12 2.97 -32.31
CA GLU A 459 -46.86 3.49 -31.16
C GLU A 459 -46.10 4.53 -30.34
N PHE A 460 -44.85 4.84 -30.71
CA PHE A 460 -44.02 5.81 -30.01
C PHE A 460 -44.63 7.22 -30.04
N GLN A 461 -45.16 7.64 -28.88
CA GLN A 461 -46.03 8.82 -28.75
C GLN A 461 -45.36 10.12 -29.15
N ARG A 462 -44.08 10.32 -28.80
CA ARG A 462 -43.38 11.57 -29.05
C ARG A 462 -43.22 11.84 -30.56
N ALA A 463 -42.87 10.80 -31.33
CA ALA A 463 -42.81 10.90 -32.80
C ALA A 463 -44.20 11.15 -33.41
N LYS A 464 -45.27 10.52 -32.89
CA LYS A 464 -46.65 10.80 -33.35
C LYS A 464 -47.03 12.26 -33.15
N ILE A 465 -46.69 12.84 -32.00
CA ILE A 465 -46.97 14.25 -31.68
C ILE A 465 -46.22 15.16 -32.67
N LEU A 466 -44.93 14.91 -32.92
CA LEU A 466 -44.14 15.70 -33.86
C LEU A 466 -44.69 15.58 -35.29
N PHE A 467 -45.02 14.36 -35.73
CA PHE A 467 -45.59 14.12 -37.07
C PHE A 467 -46.92 14.87 -37.27
N ARG A 468 -47.80 14.88 -36.26
CA ARG A 468 -49.06 15.66 -36.30
C ARG A 468 -48.80 17.16 -36.36
N ARG A 469 -47.77 17.65 -35.67
CA ARG A 469 -47.38 19.07 -35.71
C ARG A 469 -46.90 19.47 -37.11
N ILE A 470 -46.01 18.68 -37.71
CA ILE A 470 -45.53 18.91 -39.09
C ILE A 470 -46.69 18.99 -40.07
N LYS A 471 -47.60 18.00 -40.02
CA LYS A 471 -48.76 17.96 -40.92
C LYS A 471 -49.66 19.20 -40.78
N ARG A 472 -49.90 19.67 -39.56
CA ARG A 472 -50.69 20.88 -39.31
C ARG A 472 -50.04 22.15 -39.85
N ASP A 473 -48.72 22.24 -39.75
CA ASP A 473 -47.99 23.41 -40.25
C ASP A 473 -47.88 23.42 -41.78
N GLU A 474 -47.92 22.25 -42.44
CA GLU A 474 -48.01 22.12 -43.91
C GLU A 474 -49.41 22.40 -44.47
N GLU A 475 -50.46 22.10 -43.69
CA GLU A 475 -51.86 22.34 -44.08
C GLU A 475 -52.33 23.79 -43.89
N LYS A 476 -51.55 24.64 -43.18
CA LYS A 476 -51.85 26.06 -43.07
C LYS A 476 -51.59 26.77 -44.42
N PRO A 477 -52.59 27.41 -45.04
CA PRO A 477 -52.34 28.24 -46.22
C PRO A 477 -51.39 29.39 -45.85
N PRO A 478 -50.50 29.83 -46.76
CA PRO A 478 -49.58 30.92 -46.47
C PRO A 478 -50.40 32.16 -46.12
N GLU A 479 -50.35 32.60 -44.87
CA GLU A 479 -50.95 33.87 -44.47
C GLU A 479 -50.24 34.98 -45.24
N GLU A 480 -50.99 35.62 -46.16
CA GLU A 480 -50.65 36.95 -46.66
C GLU A 480 -50.30 37.83 -45.46
N LYS A 481 -49.10 38.43 -45.49
CA LYS A 481 -48.64 39.40 -44.51
C LYS A 481 -49.65 40.55 -44.41
N LYS A 482 -50.67 40.40 -43.57
CA LYS A 482 -51.49 41.53 -43.15
C LYS A 482 -50.64 42.39 -42.23
N GLU A 483 -50.21 43.52 -42.77
CA GLU A 483 -49.69 44.65 -42.01
C GLU A 483 -50.54 44.84 -40.75
N LYS A 484 -49.91 44.69 -39.58
CA LYS A 484 -50.54 45.03 -38.31
C LYS A 484 -50.76 46.54 -38.26
N LYS A 485 -51.91 47.02 -38.75
CA LYS A 485 -52.44 48.32 -38.34
C LYS A 485 -52.85 48.22 -36.87
N GLY A 486 -52.27 49.11 -36.07
CA GLY A 486 -52.35 49.11 -34.61
C GLY A 486 -53.77 49.20 -34.06
N PHE A 487 -54.08 48.32 -33.11
CA PHE A 487 -55.32 48.33 -32.34
C PHE A 487 -55.08 48.72 -30.86
N PHE A 488 -53.84 49.08 -30.48
CA PHE A 488 -53.47 49.41 -29.09
C PHE A 488 -53.22 50.90 -28.81
N SER A 489 -53.54 51.82 -29.73
CA SER A 489 -53.31 53.26 -29.51
C SER A 489 -54.51 54.05 -28.95
N SER A 490 -55.61 53.40 -28.52
CA SER A 490 -56.81 54.11 -28.05
C SER A 490 -57.25 53.83 -26.61
N LEU A 491 -56.47 53.10 -25.81
CA LEU A 491 -56.84 52.75 -24.42
C LEU A 491 -56.10 53.55 -23.33
N PHE A 492 -55.29 54.54 -23.69
CA PHE A 492 -54.70 55.51 -22.75
C PHE A 492 -54.88 56.94 -23.26
N LYS A 493 -56.12 57.44 -23.28
CA LYS A 493 -56.45 58.87 -23.26
C LYS A 493 -57.81 59.08 -22.56
N ARG A 494 -57.80 59.10 -21.23
CA ARG A 494 -58.32 60.19 -20.38
C ARG A 494 -58.16 59.84 -18.92
#